data_AF-A0AAD0WD84-F1
#
_entry.id   AF-A0AAD0WD84-F1
#
_cell.length_a   1.000
_cell.length_b   1.000
_cell.length_c   1.000
_cell.angle_alpha   90.00
_cell.angle_beta   90.00
_cell.angle_gamma   90.00
#
_symmetry.space_group_name_H-M   'P 1'
#
loop_
_entity.id
_entity.type
_entity.pdbx_description
1 polymer ?
#
loop_
_entity_poly.entity_id
_entity_poly.type
_entity_poly.pdbx_seq_one_letter_code
_entity_poly.pdbx_strand_id
1 'polypeptide(L)'
;MHISNSLVPHWSSLFIHGVIAIIFGLCGWLAPEASLAVLMFIFAAYFFVDGSIRAWLAFASKKDNPLWWMLLIGGLISIAAALVTLFAPNVTAILMLYFIAAWAIAIGVIEIVIASKLRKEISNEWLLIGSGVISIVFGGYLMFNPGAGIITLLWLVASYAIVFGLIMVLLSFKLKKLHEAT
;
A
#
# COMPACT_ATOMS: atom_id res chain seq x y z
N MET A 1 -26.32 18.46 15.06
CA MET A 1 -25.34 19.12 14.16
C MET A 1 -24.87 18.06 13.19
N HIS A 2 -25.47 18.06 12.00
CA HIS A 2 -25.56 16.93 11.08
C HIS A 2 -24.28 16.80 10.23
N ILE A 3 -23.61 15.65 10.32
CA ILE A 3 -22.44 15.26 9.50
C ILE A 3 -22.79 15.24 7.99
N SER A 4 -24.09 15.25 7.64
CA SER A 4 -24.55 15.27 6.26
C SER A 4 -24.28 16.58 5.50
N ASN A 5 -24.16 17.74 6.16
CA ASN A 5 -23.96 19.02 5.47
C ASN A 5 -22.50 19.30 5.03
N SER A 6 -21.53 18.51 5.47
CA SER A 6 -20.11 18.67 5.10
C SER A 6 -19.62 17.71 4.01
N LEU A 7 -20.36 16.63 3.73
CA LEU A 7 -20.01 15.62 2.72
C LEU A 7 -20.66 15.88 1.35
N VAL A 8 -21.77 16.61 1.33
CA VAL A 8 -22.56 16.92 0.13
C VAL A 8 -21.78 17.71 -0.93
N PRO A 9 -20.88 18.66 -0.61
CA PRO A 9 -20.04 19.31 -1.64
C PRO A 9 -18.91 18.43 -2.19
N HIS A 10 -18.59 17.32 -1.53
CA HIS A 10 -17.41 16.49 -1.83
C HIS A 10 -17.73 15.24 -2.67
N TRP A 11 -18.97 15.07 -3.15
CA TRP A 11 -19.34 13.96 -4.04
C TRP A 11 -18.45 13.90 -5.29
N SER A 12 -18.07 15.06 -5.83
CA SER A 12 -17.14 15.19 -6.95
C SER A 12 -15.75 14.67 -6.62
N SER A 13 -15.28 14.84 -5.37
CA SER A 13 -13.98 14.32 -4.93
C SER A 13 -13.99 12.79 -4.88
N LEU A 14 -15.06 12.17 -4.37
CA LEU A 14 -15.24 10.72 -4.41
C LEU A 14 -15.31 10.17 -5.85
N PHE A 15 -16.04 10.85 -6.73
CA PHE A 15 -16.16 10.45 -8.13
C PHE A 15 -14.80 10.52 -8.84
N ILE A 16 -14.05 11.62 -8.67
CA ILE A 16 -12.72 11.79 -9.24
C ILE A 16 -11.77 10.71 -8.71
N HIS A 17 -11.75 10.44 -7.40
CA HIS A 17 -10.96 9.36 -6.82
C HIS A 17 -11.33 8.00 -7.40
N GLY A 18 -12.62 7.70 -7.54
CA GLY A 18 -13.08 6.44 -8.11
C GLY A 18 -12.66 6.27 -9.58
N VAL A 19 -12.81 7.31 -10.39
CA VAL A 19 -12.39 7.32 -11.80
C VAL A 19 -10.87 7.18 -11.92
N ILE A 20 -10.09 7.91 -11.12
CA ILE A 20 -8.63 7.80 -11.10
C ILE A 20 -8.21 6.37 -10.72
N ALA A 21 -8.84 5.77 -9.71
CA ALA A 21 -8.54 4.40 -9.29
C ALA A 21 -8.85 3.36 -10.39
N ILE A 22 -9.95 3.53 -11.13
CA ILE A 22 -10.29 2.66 -12.28
C ILE A 22 -9.25 2.82 -13.39
N ILE A 23 -8.90 4.04 -13.76
CA ILE A 23 -7.88 4.31 -14.80
C ILE A 23 -6.54 3.68 -14.38
N PHE A 24 -6.14 3.88 -13.12
CA PHE A 24 -4.91 3.28 -12.57
C PHE A 24 -4.94 1.75 -12.64
N GLY A 25 -6.05 1.12 -12.26
CA GLY A 25 -6.20 -0.33 -12.34
C GLY A 25 -6.19 -0.86 -13.78
N LEU A 26 -6.81 -0.15 -14.72
CA LEU A 26 -6.76 -0.49 -16.16
C LEU A 26 -5.35 -0.34 -16.72
N CYS A 27 -4.64 0.73 -16.37
CA CYS A 27 -3.24 0.91 -16.74
C CYS A 27 -2.35 -0.20 -16.17
N GLY A 28 -2.60 -0.65 -14.94
CA GLY A 28 -1.92 -1.79 -14.34
C GLY A 28 -2.08 -3.09 -15.14
N TRP A 29 -3.28 -3.33 -15.69
CA TRP A 29 -3.53 -4.50 -16.55
C TRP A 29 -2.91 -4.37 -17.95
N LEU A 30 -2.99 -3.19 -18.56
CA LEU A 30 -2.57 -2.97 -19.95
C LEU A 30 -1.06 -2.72 -20.11
N ALA A 31 -0.41 -2.14 -19.09
CA ALA A 31 1.00 -1.80 -19.12
C ALA A 31 1.67 -2.04 -17.74
N PRO A 32 1.90 -3.30 -17.35
CA PRO A 32 2.51 -3.66 -16.06
C PRO A 32 3.87 -2.98 -15.83
N GLU A 33 4.70 -2.89 -16.87
CA GLU A 33 6.03 -2.28 -16.78
C GLU A 33 5.97 -0.78 -16.50
N ALA A 34 5.01 -0.07 -17.11
CA ALA A 34 4.83 1.37 -16.89
C ALA A 34 4.33 1.65 -15.46
N SER A 35 3.39 0.85 -14.96
CA SER A 35 2.91 0.96 -13.57
C SER A 35 4.02 0.71 -12.56
N LEU A 36 4.88 -0.27 -12.83
CA LEU A 36 6.05 -0.55 -11.99
C LEU A 36 7.04 0.62 -12.02
N ALA A 37 7.33 1.19 -13.20
CA ALA A 37 8.21 2.36 -13.32
C ALA A 37 7.69 3.58 -12.54
N VAL A 38 6.39 3.87 -12.62
CA VAL A 38 5.76 4.97 -11.85
C VAL A 38 5.89 4.73 -10.35
N LEU A 39 5.60 3.51 -9.88
CA LEU A 39 5.73 3.16 -8.47
C LEU A 39 7.17 3.36 -7.99
N MET A 40 8.14 2.91 -8.79
CA MET A 40 9.57 3.03 -8.49
C MET A 40 10.02 4.48 -8.42
N PHE A 41 9.51 5.33 -9.31
CA PHE A 41 9.77 6.76 -9.26
C PHE A 41 9.24 7.40 -7.97
N ILE A 42 8.01 7.04 -7.55
CA ILE A 42 7.41 7.51 -6.30
C ILE A 42 8.25 7.04 -5.09
N PHE A 43 8.65 5.77 -5.05
CA PHE A 43 9.49 5.23 -3.97
C PHE A 43 10.86 5.91 -3.91
N ALA A 44 11.51 6.10 -5.07
CA ALA A 44 12.79 6.80 -5.13
C ALA A 44 12.66 8.24 -4.64
N ALA A 45 11.62 8.97 -5.06
CA ALA A 45 11.35 10.32 -4.60
C ALA A 45 11.13 10.36 -3.07
N TYR A 46 10.35 9.41 -2.53
CA TYR A 46 10.13 9.30 -1.09
C TYR A 46 11.43 9.09 -0.32
N PHE A 47 12.23 8.08 -0.69
CA PHE A 47 13.50 7.79 -0.03
C PHE A 47 14.50 8.93 -0.16
N PHE A 48 14.50 9.64 -1.29
CA PHE A 48 15.35 10.80 -1.50
C PHE A 48 14.96 11.96 -0.58
N VAL A 49 13.66 12.25 -0.43
CA VAL A 49 13.16 13.29 0.47
C VAL A 49 13.42 12.92 1.93
N ASP A 50 13.11 11.68 2.34
CA ASP A 50 13.41 11.19 3.70
C ASP A 50 14.91 11.28 4.01
N GLY A 51 15.75 10.83 3.07
CA GLY A 51 17.21 10.90 3.21
C GLY A 51 17.73 12.32 3.32
N SER A 52 17.20 13.23 2.51
CA SER A 52 17.56 14.66 2.54
C SER A 52 17.15 15.33 3.85
N ILE A 53 15.95 15.06 4.35
CA ILE A 53 15.46 15.58 5.63
C ILE A 53 16.33 15.06 6.78
N ARG A 54 16.61 13.75 6.81
CA ARG A 54 17.46 13.14 7.86
C ARG A 54 18.89 13.68 7.83
N ALA A 55 19.48 13.83 6.64
CA ALA A 55 20.79 14.44 6.49
C ALA A 55 20.80 15.89 7.01
N TRP A 56 19.79 16.68 6.64
CA TRP A 56 19.65 18.06 7.12
C TRP A 56 19.49 18.13 8.65
N LEU A 57 18.62 17.30 9.22
CA LEU A 57 18.43 17.19 10.67
C LEU A 57 19.70 16.75 11.40
N ALA A 58 20.50 15.86 10.80
CA ALA A 58 21.76 15.43 11.39
C ALA A 58 22.76 16.59 11.54
N PHE A 59 22.84 17.46 10.53
CA PHE A 59 23.70 18.65 10.61
C PHE A 59 23.11 19.73 11.54
N ALA A 60 21.80 19.93 11.52
CA ALA A 60 21.12 20.93 12.34
C ALA A 60 21.18 20.58 13.84
N SER A 61 21.04 19.30 14.20
CA SER A 61 21.03 18.83 15.58
C SER A 61 22.38 18.33 16.09
N LYS A 62 23.48 18.59 15.36
CA LYS A 62 24.82 18.07 15.67
C LYS A 62 25.33 18.43 17.07
N LYS A 63 24.95 19.60 17.60
CA LYS A 63 25.39 20.07 18.92
C LYS A 63 24.51 19.56 20.07
N ASP A 64 23.22 19.39 19.82
CA ASP A 64 22.24 19.10 20.88
C ASP A 64 21.88 17.61 20.96
N ASN A 65 22.22 16.82 19.93
CA ASN A 65 21.79 15.43 19.82
C ASN A 65 22.99 14.48 19.71
N PRO A 66 23.28 13.66 20.74
CA PRO A 66 24.40 12.72 20.69
C PRO A 66 24.21 11.62 19.64
N LEU A 67 22.98 11.42 19.13
CA LEU A 67 22.66 10.47 18.06
C LEU A 67 22.66 11.11 16.66
N TRP A 68 23.22 12.32 16.47
CA TRP A 68 23.27 12.97 15.15
C TRP A 68 23.90 12.10 14.06
N TRP A 69 24.89 11.29 14.42
CA TRP A 69 25.58 10.38 13.50
C TRP A 69 24.66 9.24 13.00
N MET A 70 23.73 8.76 13.83
CA MET A 70 22.70 7.80 13.41
C MET A 70 21.72 8.41 12.41
N LEU A 71 21.35 9.68 12.60
CA LEU A 71 20.51 10.41 11.64
C LEU A 71 21.22 10.57 10.29
N LEU A 72 22.53 10.86 10.32
CA LEU A 72 23.34 11.00 9.10
C LEU A 72 23.46 9.66 8.36
N ILE A 73 23.76 8.56 9.07
CA ILE A 73 23.82 7.22 8.47
C ILE A 73 22.45 6.83 7.92
N GLY A 74 21.38 7.04 8.68
CA GLY A 74 20.02 6.79 8.20
C GLY A 74 19.68 7.59 6.95
N GLY A 75 20.06 8.87 6.90
CA GLY A 75 19.88 9.71 5.72
C GLY A 75 20.65 9.21 4.49
N LEU A 76 21.92 8.82 4.67
CA LEU A 76 22.74 8.25 3.60
C LEU A 76 22.18 6.91 3.10
N ILE A 77 21.70 6.06 4.01
CA ILE A 77 21.05 4.78 3.65
C ILE A 77 19.78 5.05 2.83
N SER A 78 18.94 6.01 3.23
CA SER A 78 17.75 6.37 2.46
C SER A 78 18.10 6.92 1.07
N ILE A 79 19.12 7.77 0.95
CA ILE A 79 19.59 8.25 -0.38
C ILE A 79 20.11 7.08 -1.23
N ALA A 80 20.89 6.18 -0.63
CA ALA A 80 21.35 4.98 -1.33
C ALA A 80 20.18 4.10 -1.78
N ALA A 81 19.15 3.93 -0.95
CA ALA A 81 17.93 3.21 -1.31
C ALA A 81 17.18 3.86 -2.48
N ALA A 82 17.13 5.20 -2.54
CA ALA A 82 16.56 5.92 -3.68
C ALA A 82 17.32 5.63 -4.98
N LEU A 83 18.66 5.64 -4.93
CA LEU A 83 19.51 5.32 -6.09
C LEU A 83 19.33 3.87 -6.52
N VAL A 84 19.35 2.91 -5.59
CA VAL A 84 19.10 1.49 -5.87
C VAL A 84 17.74 1.29 -6.53
N THR A 85 16.72 2.02 -6.07
CA THR A 85 15.37 1.96 -6.66
C THR A 85 15.33 2.42 -8.11
N LEU A 86 16.11 3.44 -8.49
CA LEU A 86 16.15 3.93 -9.87
C LEU A 86 17.04 3.08 -10.78
N PHE A 87 18.20 2.63 -10.29
CA PHE A 87 19.22 1.96 -11.11
C PHE A 87 19.10 0.44 -11.13
N ALA A 88 18.49 -0.16 -10.11
CA ALA A 88 18.33 -1.60 -9.97
C ALA A 88 16.87 -1.97 -9.70
N PRO A 89 15.94 -1.70 -10.64
CA PRO A 89 14.52 -1.82 -10.37
C PRO A 89 14.08 -3.25 -10.04
N ASN A 90 14.73 -4.26 -10.64
CA ASN A 90 14.46 -5.66 -10.33
C ASN A 90 14.77 -6.00 -8.86
N VAL A 91 15.83 -5.42 -8.28
CA VAL A 91 16.21 -5.69 -6.90
C VAL A 91 15.17 -5.11 -5.95
N THR A 92 14.75 -3.86 -6.16
CA THR A 92 13.72 -3.24 -5.33
C THR A 92 12.38 -3.96 -5.46
N ALA A 93 11.99 -4.39 -6.67
CA ALA A 93 10.76 -5.16 -6.85
C ALA A 93 10.78 -6.48 -6.05
N ILE A 94 11.91 -7.19 -6.04
CA ILE A 94 12.09 -8.42 -5.25
C ILE A 94 12.06 -8.11 -3.74
N LEU A 95 12.73 -7.04 -3.30
CA LEU A 95 12.72 -6.64 -1.89
C LEU A 95 11.32 -6.26 -1.40
N MET A 96 10.57 -5.49 -2.20
CA MET A 96 9.18 -5.16 -1.90
C MET A 96 8.31 -6.40 -1.87
N LEU A 97 8.51 -7.34 -2.80
CA LEU A 97 7.80 -8.61 -2.78
C LEU A 97 8.08 -9.39 -1.50
N TYR A 98 9.33 -9.51 -1.06
CA TYR A 98 9.65 -10.20 0.18
C TYR A 98 9.06 -9.50 1.41
N PHE A 99 9.05 -8.17 1.41
CA PHE A 99 8.39 -7.39 2.44
C PHE A 99 6.88 -7.68 2.49
N ILE A 100 6.21 -7.67 1.34
CA ILE A 100 4.78 -7.98 1.23
C ILE A 100 4.50 -9.43 1.63
N ALA A 101 5.35 -10.38 1.24
CA ALA A 101 5.23 -11.78 1.60
C ALA A 101 5.36 -11.99 3.12
N ALA A 102 6.37 -11.36 3.74
CA ALA A 102 6.56 -11.41 5.18
C ALA A 102 5.38 -10.77 5.92
N TRP A 103 4.87 -9.64 5.42
CA TRP A 103 3.67 -9.00 5.94
C TRP A 103 2.46 -9.93 5.86
N ALA A 104 2.19 -10.53 4.70
CA ALA A 104 1.06 -11.42 4.48
C ALA A 104 1.09 -12.62 5.45
N ILE A 105 2.27 -13.22 5.64
CA ILE A 105 2.48 -14.29 6.63
C ILE A 105 2.20 -13.78 8.04
N ALA A 106 2.72 -12.60 8.41
CA ALA A 106 2.49 -12.02 9.73
C ALA A 106 1.00 -11.77 10.01
N ILE A 107 0.26 -11.21 9.04
CA ILE A 107 -1.20 -11.06 9.13
C ILE A 107 -1.86 -12.42 9.28
N GLY A 108 -1.51 -13.40 8.44
CA GLY A 108 -2.16 -14.70 8.49
C GLY A 108 -1.95 -15.41 9.83
N VAL A 109 -0.76 -15.28 10.43
CA VAL A 109 -0.49 -15.76 11.79
C VAL A 109 -1.35 -15.02 12.82
N ILE A 110 -1.44 -13.69 12.73
CA ILE A 110 -2.28 -12.90 13.64
C ILE A 110 -3.75 -13.29 13.53
N GLU A 111 -4.28 -13.48 12.32
CA GLU A 111 -5.68 -13.89 12.08
C GLU A 111 -5.97 -15.26 12.70
N ILE A 112 -5.07 -16.23 12.56
CA ILE A 112 -5.21 -17.57 13.18
C ILE A 112 -5.18 -17.46 14.71
N VAL A 113 -4.31 -16.62 15.28
CA VAL A 113 -4.23 -16.40 16.73
C VAL A 113 -5.50 -15.71 17.25
N ILE A 114 -6.00 -14.71 16.53
CA ILE A 114 -7.24 -13.99 16.89
C ILE A 114 -8.43 -14.95 16.84
N ALA A 115 -8.56 -15.74 15.77
CA ALA A 115 -9.61 -16.75 15.66
C ALA A 115 -9.61 -17.67 16.87
N SER A 116 -8.43 -18.24 17.19
CA SER A 116 -8.26 -19.15 18.33
C SER A 116 -8.66 -18.53 19.68
N LYS A 117 -8.45 -17.22 19.85
CA LYS A 117 -8.81 -16.49 21.08
C LYS A 117 -10.26 -16.07 21.14
N LEU A 118 -10.87 -15.69 20.02
CA LEU A 118 -12.26 -15.21 19.92
C LEU A 118 -13.27 -16.33 19.62
N ARG A 119 -12.84 -17.59 19.75
CA ARG A 119 -13.65 -18.77 19.45
C ARG A 119 -14.98 -18.92 20.14
N LYS A 120 -15.15 -18.23 21.26
CA LYS A 120 -16.37 -18.27 22.05
C LYS A 120 -17.34 -17.13 21.73
N GLU A 121 -16.91 -16.13 20.96
CA GLU A 121 -17.71 -14.93 20.68
C GLU A 121 -18.05 -14.72 19.20
N ILE A 122 -17.30 -15.33 18.27
CA ILE A 122 -17.54 -15.18 16.82
C ILE A 122 -18.19 -16.45 16.26
N SER A 123 -19.36 -16.32 15.64
CA SER A 123 -20.12 -17.40 14.98
C SER A 123 -19.57 -17.84 13.61
N ASN A 124 -18.36 -17.40 13.24
CA ASN A 124 -17.80 -17.59 11.89
C ASN A 124 -16.26 -17.73 11.87
N GLU A 125 -15.69 -18.33 12.92
CA GLU A 125 -14.23 -18.53 13.05
C GLU A 125 -13.56 -19.19 11.85
N TRP A 126 -14.26 -20.11 11.19
CA TRP A 126 -13.73 -20.86 10.05
C TRP A 126 -13.34 -19.95 8.89
N LEU A 127 -14.03 -18.82 8.70
CA LEU A 127 -13.65 -17.84 7.69
C LEU A 127 -12.36 -17.10 8.06
N LEU A 128 -12.16 -16.81 9.34
CA LEU A 128 -10.95 -16.13 9.85
C LEU A 128 -9.73 -17.06 9.85
N ILE A 129 -9.92 -18.33 10.21
CA ILE A 129 -8.85 -19.34 10.09
C ILE A 129 -8.55 -19.59 8.61
N GLY A 130 -9.58 -19.68 7.76
CA GLY A 130 -9.44 -19.83 6.32
C GLY A 130 -8.68 -18.68 5.68
N SER A 131 -9.02 -17.43 6.00
CA SER A 131 -8.31 -16.24 5.50
C SER A 131 -6.86 -16.23 5.94
N GLY A 132 -6.59 -16.58 7.21
CA GLY A 132 -5.23 -16.61 7.74
C GLY A 132 -4.36 -17.66 7.07
N VAL A 133 -4.89 -18.87 6.85
CA VAL A 133 -4.20 -19.94 6.10
C VAL A 133 -3.93 -19.52 4.66
N ILE A 134 -4.93 -18.94 3.98
CA ILE A 134 -4.76 -18.43 2.61
C ILE A 134 -3.64 -17.38 2.55
N SER A 135 -3.61 -16.47 3.53
CA SER A 135 -2.59 -15.41 3.58
C SER A 135 -1.18 -15.97 3.80
N ILE A 136 -1.01 -16.98 4.67
CA ILE A 136 0.29 -17.66 4.89
C ILE A 136 0.72 -18.41 3.63
N VAL A 137 -0.19 -19.17 3.00
CA VAL A 137 0.12 -19.91 1.77
C VAL A 137 0.48 -18.94 0.64
N PHE A 138 -0.24 -17.83 0.53
CA PHE A 138 0.05 -16.77 -0.42
C PHE A 138 1.43 -16.17 -0.20
N GLY A 139 1.75 -15.75 1.03
CA GLY A 139 3.07 -15.21 1.35
C GLY A 139 4.20 -16.23 1.13
N GLY A 140 3.98 -17.50 1.47
CA GLY A 140 4.91 -18.59 1.17
C GLY A 140 5.14 -18.77 -0.33
N TYR A 141 4.05 -18.80 -1.13
CA TYR A 141 4.13 -18.91 -2.59
C TYR A 141 4.94 -17.77 -3.20
N LEU A 142 4.74 -16.53 -2.76
CA LEU A 142 5.53 -15.37 -3.20
C LEU A 142 7.02 -15.56 -2.92
N MET A 143 7.40 -16.10 -1.75
CA MET A 143 8.81 -16.30 -1.39
C MET A 143 9.53 -17.30 -2.30
N PHE A 144 8.86 -18.40 -2.66
CA PHE A 144 9.46 -19.45 -3.50
C PHE A 144 9.45 -19.11 -5.00
N ASN A 145 8.53 -18.24 -5.44
CA ASN A 145 8.44 -17.83 -6.84
C ASN A 145 8.35 -16.29 -6.97
N PRO A 146 9.47 -15.58 -6.81
CA PRO A 146 9.48 -14.12 -6.82
C PRO A 146 9.09 -13.54 -8.19
N GLY A 147 9.45 -14.21 -9.29
CA GLY A 147 9.09 -13.77 -10.63
C GLY A 147 7.57 -13.77 -10.86
N ALA A 148 6.91 -14.90 -10.53
CA ALA A 148 5.46 -14.98 -10.61
C ALA A 148 4.79 -14.06 -9.59
N GLY A 149 5.38 -13.93 -8.39
CA GLY A 149 4.81 -13.12 -7.32
C GLY A 149 4.72 -11.63 -7.65
N ILE A 150 5.69 -11.06 -8.38
CA ILE A 150 5.62 -9.65 -8.82
C ILE A 150 4.41 -9.45 -9.74
N ILE A 151 4.24 -10.34 -10.72
CA ILE A 151 3.13 -10.27 -11.69
C ILE A 151 1.78 -10.49 -10.98
N THR A 152 1.71 -11.49 -10.08
CA THR A 152 0.51 -11.77 -9.29
C THR A 152 0.12 -10.58 -8.42
N LEU A 153 1.08 -9.96 -7.74
CA LEU A 153 0.83 -8.75 -6.94
C LEU A 153 0.32 -7.61 -7.82
N LEU A 154 0.89 -7.41 -9.00
CA LEU A 154 0.48 -6.35 -9.91
C LEU A 154 -0.97 -6.54 -10.38
N TRP A 155 -1.35 -7.77 -10.76
CA TRP A 155 -2.74 -8.09 -11.11
C TRP A 155 -3.69 -7.97 -9.94
N LEU A 156 -3.27 -8.36 -8.73
CA LEU A 156 -4.09 -8.29 -7.53
C LEU A 156 -4.36 -6.83 -7.14
N VAL A 157 -3.32 -5.99 -7.14
CA VAL A 157 -3.43 -4.55 -6.86
C VAL A 157 -4.27 -3.85 -7.94
N ALA A 158 -4.05 -4.17 -9.21
CA ALA A 158 -4.81 -3.57 -10.31
C ALA A 158 -6.30 -3.95 -10.24
N SER A 159 -6.61 -5.23 -9.98
CA SER A 159 -7.98 -5.70 -9.80
C SER A 159 -8.65 -5.07 -8.58
N TYR A 160 -7.93 -4.96 -7.46
CA TYR A 160 -8.40 -4.26 -6.27
C TYR A 160 -8.72 -2.79 -6.56
N ALA A 161 -7.84 -2.08 -7.27
CA ALA A 161 -8.05 -0.68 -7.65
C ALA A 161 -9.31 -0.48 -8.52
N ILE A 162 -9.59 -1.40 -9.46
CA ILE A 162 -10.82 -1.35 -10.28
C ILE A 162 -12.05 -1.55 -9.40
N VAL A 163 -12.09 -2.60 -8.57
CA VAL A 163 -13.23 -2.90 -7.71
C VAL A 163 -13.49 -1.75 -6.73
N PHE A 164 -12.44 -1.26 -6.08
CA PHE A 164 -12.51 -0.13 -5.17
C PHE A 164 -13.00 1.14 -5.87
N GLY A 165 -12.48 1.43 -7.06
CA GLY A 165 -12.91 2.56 -7.87
C GLY A 165 -14.37 2.47 -8.29
N LEU A 166 -14.85 1.29 -8.68
CA LEU A 166 -16.27 1.05 -8.98
C LEU A 166 -17.16 1.30 -7.75
N ILE A 167 -16.76 0.83 -6.57
CA ILE A 167 -17.49 1.07 -5.32
C ILE A 167 -17.57 2.57 -5.02
N MET A 168 -16.46 3.30 -5.13
CA MET A 168 -16.39 4.75 -4.95
C MET A 168 -17.29 5.50 -5.94
N VAL A 169 -17.28 5.13 -7.22
CA VAL A 169 -18.16 5.72 -8.24
C VAL A 169 -19.63 5.46 -7.90
N LEU A 170 -20.00 4.24 -7.52
CA LEU A 170 -21.38 3.91 -7.12
C LEU A 170 -21.82 4.68 -5.87
N LEU A 171 -20.94 4.81 -4.87
CA LEU A 171 -21.19 5.63 -3.68
C LEU A 171 -21.38 7.11 -4.03
N SER A 172 -20.57 7.64 -4.97
CA SER A 172 -20.69 9.03 -5.41
C SER A 172 -22.05 9.31 -6.06
N PHE A 173 -22.58 8.39 -6.86
CA PHE A 173 -23.91 8.51 -7.45
C PHE A 173 -25.03 8.42 -6.40
N LYS A 174 -24.86 7.58 -5.37
CA LYS A 174 -25.80 7.53 -4.24
C LYS A 174 -25.80 8.86 -3.45
N LEU A 175 -24.63 9.44 -3.21
CA LEU A 175 -24.47 10.75 -2.55
C LEU A 175 -25.08 11.89 -3.38
N LYS A 176 -24.88 11.88 -4.70
CA LYS A 176 -25.47 12.87 -5.62
C LYS A 176 -27.01 12.83 -5.58
N LYS A 177 -27.61 11.64 -5.61
CA LYS A 177 -29.08 11.48 -5.52
C LYS A 177 -29.66 11.99 -4.20
N LEU A 178 -28.93 11.86 -3.09
CA LEU A 178 -29.36 12.39 -1.79
C LEU A 178 -29.25 13.92 -1.72
N HIS A 179 -28.27 14.50 -2.41
CA HIS A 179 -28.16 15.96 -2.53
C HIS A 179 -29.29 16.57 -3.36
N GLU A 180 -29.68 15.93 -4.47
CA GLU A 180 -30.74 16.42 -5.36
C GLU A 180 -32.16 16.26 -4.77
N ALA A 181 -32.32 15.43 -3.73
CA ALA A 181 -33.60 15.16 -3.07
C ALA A 181 -33.87 16.02 -1.82
N THR A 182 -32.93 16.90 -1.43
CA THR A 182 -33.04 17.81 -0.28
C THR A 182 -33.15 19.25 -0.77
#